data_AF-A0A971V0N7-F1
#
_entry.id   AF-A0A971V0N7-F1
#
_cell.length_a   1.000
_cell.length_b   1.000
_cell.length_c   1.000
_cell.angle_alpha   90.00
_cell.angle_beta   90.00
_cell.angle_gamma   90.00
#
_symmetry.space_group_name_H-M   'P 1'
#
loop_
_entity.id
_entity.type
_entity.pdbx_description
1 polymer ?
#
loop_
_entity_poly.entity_id
_entity_poly.type
_entity_poly.pdbx_seq_one_letter_code
_entity_poly.pdbx_strand_id
1 'polypeptide(L)' 'MNKREFIKSAAVIAGATAISPLASAVASPISASVSQVGSSQGGKKVTLKKSLGFGMIKEELSLTDKFKLVKDLGFHGVEL' A
#
# COMPACT_ATOMS: atom_id res chain seq x y z
N MET A 1 27.40 -2.54 33.56
CA MET A 1 26.00 -2.15 33.23
C MET A 1 25.06 -3.30 33.58
N ASN A 2 23.97 -3.03 34.32
CA ASN A 2 23.03 -4.06 34.74
C ASN A 2 21.99 -4.33 33.64
N LYS A 3 22.11 -5.49 32.97
CA LYS A 3 21.23 -5.90 31.85
C LYS A 3 19.73 -5.86 32.14
N ARG A 4 19.33 -6.03 33.41
CA ARG A 4 17.91 -6.04 33.80
C ARG A 4 17.31 -4.62 33.86
N GLU A 5 18.10 -3.65 34.29
CA GLU A 5 17.69 -2.23 34.33
C GLU A 5 17.59 -1.64 32.91
N PHE A 6 18.49 -2.06 32.02
CA PHE A 6 18.44 -1.67 30.60
C PHE A 6 17.14 -2.11 29.91
N ILE A 7 16.71 -3.35 30.14
CA ILE A 7 15.46 -3.88 29.56
C ILE A 7 14.23 -3.21 30.16
N LYS A 8 14.23 -2.90 31.47
CA LYS A 8 13.14 -2.15 32.12
C LYS A 8 12.99 -0.75 31.53
N SER A 9 14.08 -0.02 31.34
CA SER A 9 14.05 1.32 30.76
C SER A 9 13.58 1.32 29.29
N ALA A 10 13.98 0.30 28.52
CA ALA A 10 13.53 0.15 27.13
C ALA A 10 12.02 -0.12 27.02
N ALA A 11 11.46 -0.91 27.95
CA ALA A 11 10.02 -1.24 27.96
C ALA A 11 9.13 -0.02 28.26
N VAL A 12 9.58 0.90 29.12
CA VAL A 12 8.81 2.11 29.47
C VAL A 12 8.74 3.10 28.29
N ILE A 13 9.83 3.24 27.54
CA ILE A 13 9.87 4.13 26.36
C ILE A 13 9.03 3.57 25.22
N ALA A 14 9.04 2.24 25.01
CA ALA A 14 8.22 1.58 24.00
C ALA A 14 6.72 1.51 24.39
N GLY A 15 6.38 1.53 25.68
CA GLY A 15 4.99 1.52 26.16
C GLY A 15 4.28 2.87 26.02
N ALA A 16 5.01 3.99 26.09
CA ALA A 16 4.45 5.33 25.97
C ALA A 16 3.98 5.69 24.55
N THR A 17 4.49 5.02 23.53
CA THR A 17 4.11 5.24 22.13
C THR A 17 2.87 4.45 21.71
N ALA A 18 2.43 3.45 22.49
CA ALA A 18 1.29 2.60 22.16
C ALA A 18 -0.09 3.23 22.47
N ILE A 19 -0.15 4.28 23.28
CA ILE A 19 -1.41 4.99 23.61
C ILE A 19 -1.61 6.30 22.83
N SER A 20 -0.68 6.65 21.93
CA SER A 20 -0.83 7.81 21.05
C SER A 20 -0.70 7.43 19.56
N PRO A 21 -1.66 6.69 18.97
CA PRO A 21 -1.61 6.40 17.54
C PRO A 21 -2.01 7.58 16.65
N LEU A 22 -2.07 8.82 17.16
CA LEU A 22 -2.67 9.95 16.43
C LEU A 22 -1.71 11.11 16.12
N ALA A 23 -0.42 11.00 16.41
CA ALA A 23 0.54 12.01 16.01
C ALA A 23 1.82 11.38 15.45
N SER A 24 2.00 11.51 14.13
CA SER A 24 3.23 11.25 13.38
C SER A 24 3.56 9.77 13.15
N ALA A 25 3.17 9.17 12.03
CA ALA A 25 3.92 9.20 10.77
C ALA A 25 5.42 8.83 10.95
N VAL A 26 5.82 7.73 10.29
CA VAL A 26 7.14 7.04 10.25
C VAL A 26 7.31 6.03 11.41
N ALA A 27 7.38 4.71 11.24
CA ALA A 27 7.67 3.85 10.12
C ALA A 27 6.80 2.56 10.20
N SER A 28 6.50 2.01 9.04
CA SER A 28 5.56 0.92 8.73
C SER A 28 5.66 -0.34 9.59
N PRO A 29 4.51 -0.97 9.94
CA PRO A 29 4.36 -2.42 9.89
C PRO A 29 3.55 -2.80 8.66
N ILE A 30 4.09 -3.71 7.86
CA ILE A 30 3.35 -4.43 6.82
C ILE A 30 2.21 -5.17 7.52
N SER A 31 0.98 -4.75 7.29
CA SER A 31 -0.20 -5.59 7.45
C SER A 31 -1.31 -5.09 6.54
N ALA A 32 -1.73 -5.97 5.65
CA ALA A 32 -2.74 -5.74 4.64
C ALA A 32 -4.11 -5.49 5.26
N SER A 33 -4.77 -4.40 4.88
CA SER A 33 -6.22 -4.37 4.70
C SER A 33 -6.62 -3.22 3.78
N VAL A 34 -7.48 -3.58 2.83
CA VAL A 34 -8.00 -2.79 1.73
C VAL A 34 -9.22 -1.97 2.19
N SER A 35 -9.31 -0.73 1.69
CA SER A 35 -10.44 0.20 1.71
C SER A 35 -10.83 0.78 3.09
N GLN A 36 -11.10 2.08 3.25
CA GLN A 36 -11.98 2.89 2.42
C GLN A 36 -11.68 4.39 2.57
N VAL A 37 -11.96 5.09 1.46
CA VAL A 37 -12.01 6.54 1.23
C VAL A 37 -12.51 7.35 2.43
N GLY A 38 -11.80 8.44 2.73
CA GLY A 38 -12.28 9.47 3.63
C GLY A 38 -11.27 10.59 3.86
N SER A 39 -10.93 11.37 2.83
CA SER A 39 -10.25 12.65 3.05
C SER A 39 -10.79 13.72 2.11
N SER A 40 -11.95 14.24 2.50
CA SER A 40 -12.47 15.52 2.07
C SER A 40 -11.65 16.66 2.68
N GLN A 41 -10.52 17.01 2.08
CA GLN A 41 -9.90 18.33 2.25
C GLN A 41 -9.09 18.68 1.01
N GLY A 42 -9.69 19.45 0.09
CA GLY A 42 -9.00 20.30 -0.91
C GLY A 42 -7.87 19.72 -1.77
N GLY A 43 -7.63 18.42 -1.75
CA GLY A 43 -6.47 17.76 -2.33
C GLY A 43 -6.77 17.31 -3.74
N LYS A 44 -5.84 17.58 -4.66
CA LYS A 44 -5.86 17.02 -6.02
C LYS A 44 -6.17 15.53 -5.93
N LYS A 45 -7.25 15.10 -6.59
CA LYS A 45 -7.65 13.69 -6.66
C LYS A 45 -6.47 12.87 -7.19
N VAL A 46 -5.78 12.17 -6.30
CA VAL A 46 -4.71 11.26 -6.67
C VAL A 46 -5.35 10.11 -7.44
N THR A 47 -5.17 10.11 -8.76
CA THR A 47 -5.67 9.04 -9.62
C THR A 47 -4.53 8.07 -9.86
N LEU A 48 -4.58 6.91 -9.20
CA LEU A 48 -3.61 5.85 -9.39
C LEU A 48 -3.92 5.13 -10.71
N LYS A 49 -2.99 5.17 -11.66
CA LYS A 49 -3.07 4.38 -12.89
C LYS A 49 -2.50 2.99 -12.61
N LYS A 50 -3.29 1.96 -12.88
CA LYS A 50 -2.89 0.56 -12.72
C LYS A 50 -2.54 -0.03 -14.09
N SER A 51 -1.45 -0.77 -14.15
CA SER A 51 -0.99 -1.53 -15.32
C SER A 51 -1.10 -3.04 -15.06
N LEU A 52 -1.08 -3.83 -16.14
CA LEU A 52 -1.06 -5.29 -16.09
C LEU A 52 0.19 -5.80 -16.81
N GLY A 53 0.95 -6.73 -16.22
CA GLY A 53 2.08 -7.35 -16.91
C GLY A 53 1.61 -8.19 -18.10
N PHE A 54 2.28 -8.09 -19.25
CA PHE A 54 1.92 -8.80 -20.47
C PHE A 54 1.96 -10.32 -20.28
N GLY A 55 2.92 -10.82 -19.50
CA GLY A 55 3.01 -12.23 -19.12
C GLY A 55 1.85 -12.75 -18.25
N MET A 56 1.01 -11.85 -17.73
CA MET A 56 -0.20 -12.23 -16.99
C MET A 56 -1.39 -12.53 -17.92
N ILE A 57 -1.33 -12.11 -19.19
CA ILE A 57 -2.39 -12.29 -20.20
C ILE A 57 -2.19 -13.64 -20.89
N LYS A 58 -2.88 -14.66 -20.37
CA LYS A 58 -2.70 -16.07 -20.79
C LYS A 58 -3.55 -16.45 -22.01
N GLU A 59 -4.50 -15.61 -22.39
CA GLU A 59 -5.43 -15.86 -23.48
C GLU A 59 -4.70 -15.90 -24.82
N GLU A 60 -5.07 -16.85 -25.67
CA GLU A 60 -4.55 -16.95 -27.04
C GLU A 60 -5.42 -16.12 -27.98
N LEU A 61 -5.25 -14.80 -27.90
CA LEU A 61 -5.93 -13.81 -28.73
C LEU A 61 -4.94 -13.01 -29.54
N SER A 62 -5.44 -12.30 -30.55
CA SER A 62 -4.65 -11.30 -31.26
C SER A 62 -4.12 -10.25 -30.28
N LEU A 63 -2.94 -9.68 -30.56
CA LEU A 63 -2.33 -8.67 -29.71
C LEU A 63 -3.28 -7.49 -29.44
N THR A 64 -4.01 -7.07 -30.46
CA THR A 64 -5.02 -6.02 -30.38
C THR A 64 -6.15 -6.39 -29.41
N ASP A 65 -6.63 -7.63 -29.46
CA ASP A 65 -7.74 -8.06 -28.62
C ASP A 65 -7.30 -8.28 -27.17
N LYS A 66 -6.05 -8.65 -26.92
CA LYS A 66 -5.45 -8.62 -25.57
C LYS A 66 -5.49 -7.22 -24.98
N PHE A 67 -5.10 -6.19 -25.75
CA PHE A 67 -5.14 -4.81 -25.27
C PHE A 67 -6.57 -4.29 -25.07
N LYS A 68 -7.52 -4.68 -25.94
CA LYS A 68 -8.94 -4.37 -25.73
C LYS A 68 -9.44 -4.97 -24.42
N LEU A 69 -9.17 -6.25 -24.17
CA LEU A 69 -9.54 -6.93 -22.93
C LEU A 69 -8.99 -6.18 -21.70
N VAL A 70 -7.71 -5.83 -21.71
CA VAL A 70 -7.07 -5.08 -20.61
C VAL A 70 -7.75 -3.71 -20.39
N LYS A 71 -8.06 -2.98 -21.46
CA LYS A 71 -8.79 -1.71 -21.40
C LYS A 71 -10.20 -1.89 -20.84
N ASP A 72 -10.90 -2.92 -21.29
CA ASP A 72 -12.29 -3.20 -20.90
C ASP A 72 -12.38 -3.66 -19.43
N LEU A 73 -11.31 -4.26 -18.89
CA LEU A 73 -11.14 -4.55 -17.46
C LEU A 73 -10.74 -3.31 -16.61
N GLY A 74 -10.54 -2.15 -17.24
CA GLY A 74 -10.26 -0.89 -16.54
C GLY A 74 -8.79 -0.66 -16.17
N PHE A 75 -7.87 -1.45 -16.72
CA PHE A 75 -6.45 -1.15 -16.62
C PHE A 75 -6.07 0.00 -17.55
N HIS A 76 -5.05 0.77 -17.16
CA HIS A 76 -4.60 1.96 -17.86
C HIS A 76 -3.38 1.70 -18.75
N GLY A 77 -2.74 0.54 -18.61
CA GLY A 77 -1.55 0.20 -19.37
C GLY A 77 -1.16 -1.27 -19.24
N VAL A 78 -0.19 -1.68 -20.03
CA VAL A 78 0.44 -3.00 -19.98
C VAL A 78 1.94 -2.83 -19.84
N GLU A 79 2.57 -3.67 -19.03
CA GLU A 79 4.02 -3.69 -18.79
C GLU A 79 4.67 -4.94 -19.39
N LEU A 80 5.92 -4.83 -19.84
CA LEU A 80 6.67 -5.92 -20.50
C LEU A 80 7.55 -6.68 -19.51
#